data_AF-A0A7C3F3A6-F1
#
_entry.id   AF-A0A7C3F3A6-F1
#
_cell.length_a   1.000
_cell.length_b   1.000
_cell.length_c   1.000
_cell.angle_alpha   90.00
_cell.angle_beta   90.00
_cell.angle_gamma   90.00
#
_symmetry.space_group_name_H-M   'P 1'
#
loop_
_entity.id
_entity.type
_entity.pdbx_description
1 polymer ?
#
loop_
_entity_poly.entity_id
_entity_poly.type
_entity_poly.pdbx_seq_one_letter_code
_entity_poly.pdbx_strand_id
1 'polypeptide(L)'
;MRWKLRRVGSVNLRQGGVALLEILVGLAILGVIGVAFITGMTTTFNAIDVSKERVAAESLAKSQVEYIKVQDYILVEDYNPAYPATSYELITVSPDLASAGYSVNISVPEVVINEMEGGFELQSINVTVRRNNERKLQISIYRVSG
;
A
#
# COMPACT_ATOMS: atom_id res chain seq x y z
N MET A 1 59.56 -40.83 52.88
CA MET A 1 58.22 -40.25 52.63
C MET A 1 57.91 -40.35 51.14
N ARG A 2 56.89 -41.13 50.75
CA ARG A 2 56.47 -41.36 49.36
C ARG A 2 55.27 -40.45 49.05
N TRP A 3 55.41 -39.53 48.10
CA TRP A 3 54.27 -38.80 47.54
C TRP A 3 53.93 -39.35 46.16
N LYS A 4 52.76 -39.98 46.07
CA LYS A 4 52.12 -40.49 44.86
C LYS A 4 51.00 -39.51 44.55
N LEU A 5 51.10 -38.71 43.49
CA LEU A 5 49.97 -37.88 43.03
C LEU A 5 49.60 -38.24 41.59
N ARG A 6 48.28 -38.28 41.41
CA ARG A 6 47.54 -39.08 40.45
C ARG A 6 47.71 -38.54 39.03
N ARG A 7 47.94 -39.44 38.07
CA ARG A 7 47.65 -39.17 36.66
C ARG A 7 46.17 -38.81 36.54
N VAL A 8 45.91 -37.56 36.17
CA VAL A 8 44.59 -37.11 35.71
C VAL A 8 44.25 -37.97 34.50
N GLY A 9 43.17 -38.73 34.62
CA GLY A 9 42.68 -39.58 33.55
C GLY A 9 42.36 -38.74 32.33
N SER A 10 43.02 -39.05 31.22
CA SER A 10 42.67 -38.53 29.90
C SER A 10 41.26 -39.05 29.56
N VAL A 11 40.30 -38.14 29.49
CA VAL A 11 38.95 -38.44 29.02
C VAL A 11 39.01 -38.50 27.50
N ASN A 12 39.44 -39.65 26.99
CA ASN A 12 39.32 -40.00 25.58
C ASN A 12 37.92 -40.58 25.34
N LEU A 13 36.89 -39.71 25.39
CA LEU A 13 35.56 -40.06 24.91
C LEU A 13 35.56 -39.88 23.40
N ARG A 14 35.24 -40.97 22.69
CA ARG A 14 35.05 -41.11 21.24
C ARG A 14 34.46 -39.83 20.62
N GLN A 15 35.33 -38.99 20.04
CA GLN A 15 35.01 -37.64 19.54
C GLN A 15 33.97 -37.63 18.40
N GLY A 16 33.80 -38.73 17.67
CA GLY A 16 32.90 -38.78 16.50
C GLY A 16 31.40 -38.77 16.82
N GLY A 17 30.98 -39.30 17.97
CA GLY A 17 29.54 -39.39 18.31
C GLY A 17 28.94 -38.07 18.82
N VAL A 18 29.73 -37.31 19.57
CA VAL A 18 29.30 -36.01 20.12
C VAL A 18 29.27 -34.94 19.03
N ALA A 19 30.24 -34.95 18.11
CA ALA A 19 30.30 -34.01 16.99
C ALA A 19 29.10 -34.12 16.03
N LEU A 20 28.61 -35.34 15.77
CA LEU A 20 27.45 -35.56 14.89
C LEU A 20 26.17 -35.00 15.52
N LEU A 21 25.99 -35.19 16.83
CA LEU A 21 24.84 -34.66 17.57
C LEU A 21 24.88 -33.13 17.64
N GLU A 22 26.06 -32.55 17.83
CA GLU A 22 26.25 -31.09 17.81
C GLU A 22 25.87 -30.48 16.45
N ILE A 23 26.30 -31.11 15.35
CA ILE A 23 25.94 -30.68 13.99
C ILE A 23 24.43 -30.79 13.76
N LEU A 24 23.79 -31.87 14.21
CA LEU A 24 22.33 -32.06 14.10
C LEU A 24 21.55 -30.98 14.85
N VAL A 25 21.97 -30.65 16.07
CA VAL A 25 21.35 -29.57 16.85
C VAL A 25 21.57 -28.21 16.20
N GLY A 26 22.79 -27.94 15.70
CA GLY A 26 23.08 -26.72 14.95
C GLY A 26 22.21 -26.56 13.71
N LEU A 27 22.05 -27.63 12.93
CA LEU A 27 21.15 -27.68 11.77
C LEU A 27 19.69 -27.46 12.16
N ALA A 28 19.23 -28.05 13.26
CA ALA A 28 17.86 -27.86 13.74
C ALA A 28 17.59 -26.40 14.10
N ILE A 29 18.51 -25.75 14.82
CA ILE A 29 18.40 -24.33 15.18
C ILE A 29 18.44 -23.44 13.93
N LEU A 30 19.39 -23.68 13.02
CA LEU A 30 19.49 -22.95 11.76
C LEU A 30 18.23 -23.10 10.89
N GLY A 31 17.62 -24.29 10.88
CA GLY A 31 16.36 -24.54 10.19
C GLY A 31 15.22 -23.68 10.74
N VAL A 32 15.06 -23.64 12.06
CA VAL A 32 14.02 -22.82 12.72
C VAL A 32 14.23 -21.33 12.44
N ILE A 33 15.46 -20.84 12.57
CA ILE A 33 15.80 -19.44 12.28
C ILE A 33 15.55 -19.11 10.81
N GLY A 34 15.93 -20.01 9.90
CA GLY A 34 15.74 -19.86 8.47
C GLY A 34 14.26 -19.72 8.09
N VAL A 35 13.39 -20.56 8.65
CA VAL A 35 11.93 -20.47 8.42
C VAL A 35 11.37 -19.14 8.91
N ALA A 36 11.75 -18.70 10.12
CA ALA A 36 11.31 -17.42 10.66
C ALA A 36 11.77 -16.25 9.77
N PHE A 37 13.02 -16.28 9.30
CA PHE A 37 13.58 -15.25 8.43
C PHE A 37 12.87 -15.17 7.07
N ILE A 38 12.64 -16.31 6.41
CA ILE A 38 11.92 -16.36 5.13
C ILE A 38 10.48 -15.87 5.28
N THR A 39 9.81 -16.22 6.37
CA THR A 39 8.46 -15.75 6.68
C THR A 39 8.41 -14.23 6.88
N GLY A 40 9.42 -13.67 7.56
CA GLY A 40 9.57 -12.23 7.69
C GLY A 40 9.75 -11.55 6.34
N MET A 41 10.66 -12.05 5.50
CA MET A 41 10.93 -11.46 4.17
C MET A 41 9.72 -11.49 3.24
N THR A 42 9.01 -12.62 3.18
CA THR A 42 7.79 -12.75 2.35
C THR A 42 6.73 -11.74 2.76
N THR A 43 6.55 -11.53 4.06
CA THR A 43 5.65 -10.49 4.60
C THR A 43 6.11 -9.09 4.17
N THR A 44 7.41 -8.79 4.25
CA THR A 44 7.95 -7.50 3.82
C THR A 44 7.75 -7.24 2.33
N PHE A 45 7.96 -8.24 1.46
CA PHE A 45 7.74 -8.09 0.03
C PHE A 45 6.27 -7.78 -0.30
N ASN A 46 5.34 -8.51 0.33
CA ASN A 46 3.91 -8.24 0.17
C ASN A 46 3.55 -6.83 0.65
N ALA A 47 4.13 -6.39 1.78
CA ALA A 47 3.91 -5.04 2.29
C ALA A 47 4.43 -3.95 1.34
N ILE A 48 5.58 -4.19 0.69
CA ILE A 48 6.14 -3.27 -0.31
C ILE A 48 5.20 -3.13 -1.50
N ASP A 49 4.63 -4.23 -2.00
CA ASP A 49 3.75 -4.17 -3.16
C ASP A 49 2.44 -3.43 -2.86
N VAL A 50 1.83 -3.68 -1.69
CA VAL A 50 0.67 -2.91 -1.23
C VAL A 50 1.02 -1.42 -1.06
N SER A 51 2.20 -1.12 -0.53
CA SER A 51 2.67 0.27 -0.37
C SER A 51 2.82 0.98 -1.72
N LYS A 52 3.42 0.31 -2.72
CA LYS A 52 3.54 0.85 -4.09
C LYS A 52 2.18 1.12 -4.70
N GLU A 53 1.22 0.19 -4.57
CA GLU A 53 -0.14 0.39 -5.06
C GLU A 53 -0.79 1.61 -4.44
N ARG A 54 -0.65 1.76 -3.12
CA ARG A 54 -1.21 2.89 -2.39
C ARG A 54 -0.61 4.21 -2.83
N VAL A 55 0.71 4.30 -2.95
CA VAL A 55 1.41 5.51 -3.39
C VAL A 55 0.97 5.90 -4.82
N ALA A 56 0.88 4.93 -5.73
CA ALA A 56 0.40 5.18 -7.09
C ALA A 56 -1.05 5.69 -7.09
N ALA A 57 -1.94 5.06 -6.32
CA ALA A 57 -3.33 5.46 -6.21
C ALA A 57 -3.48 6.86 -5.58
N GLU A 58 -2.71 7.16 -4.53
CA GLU A 58 -2.70 8.48 -3.88
C GLU A 58 -2.18 9.57 -4.82
N SER A 59 -1.12 9.29 -5.58
CA SER A 59 -0.59 10.23 -6.56
C SER A 59 -1.63 10.55 -7.64
N LEU A 60 -2.29 9.53 -8.21
CA LEU A 60 -3.33 9.72 -9.23
C LEU A 60 -4.53 10.48 -8.67
N ALA A 61 -4.99 10.14 -7.47
CA ALA A 61 -6.11 10.82 -6.83
C ALA A 61 -5.78 12.29 -6.56
N LYS A 62 -4.59 12.59 -6.04
CA LYS A 62 -4.13 13.96 -5.79
C LYS A 62 -4.04 14.76 -7.09
N SER A 63 -3.43 14.20 -8.14
CA SER A 63 -3.34 14.87 -9.44
C SER A 63 -4.73 15.14 -10.02
N GLN A 64 -5.68 14.22 -9.88
CA GLN A 64 -7.05 14.44 -10.33
C GLN A 64 -7.76 15.52 -9.52
N VAL A 65 -7.57 15.54 -8.21
CA VAL A 65 -8.13 16.58 -7.33
C VAL A 65 -7.56 17.95 -7.68
N GLU A 66 -6.25 18.05 -7.90
CA GLU A 66 -5.60 19.29 -8.34
C GLU A 66 -6.12 19.74 -9.70
N TYR A 67 -6.35 18.80 -10.61
CA TYR A 67 -6.93 19.09 -11.92
C TYR A 67 -8.37 19.61 -11.83
N ILE A 68 -9.21 19.03 -10.97
CA ILE A 68 -10.58 19.53 -10.73
C ILE A 68 -10.57 20.95 -10.18
N LYS A 69 -9.60 21.29 -9.31
CA LYS A 69 -9.53 22.62 -8.68
C LYS A 69 -9.21 23.76 -9.65
N VAL A 70 -8.51 23.48 -10.75
CA VAL A 70 -8.15 24.49 -11.76
C VAL A 70 -9.18 24.60 -12.88
N GLN A 71 -10.10 23.66 -12.99
CA GLN A 71 -11.24 23.73 -13.92
C GLN A 71 -12.29 24.70 -13.40
N ASP A 72 -13.19 25.18 -14.27
CA ASP A 72 -14.28 26.04 -13.85
C ASP A 72 -15.24 25.34 -12.88
N TYR A 73 -15.90 26.12 -12.02
CA TYR A 73 -16.90 25.58 -11.12
C TYR A 73 -18.15 25.21 -11.92
N ILE A 74 -18.60 23.96 -11.78
CA ILE A 74 -19.83 23.46 -12.39
C ILE A 74 -20.82 23.23 -11.25
N LEU A 75 -21.99 23.86 -11.35
CA LEU A 75 -23.10 23.66 -10.42
C LEU A 75 -23.57 22.21 -10.51
N VAL A 76 -23.99 21.62 -9.39
CA VAL A 76 -24.45 20.23 -9.38
C VAL A 76 -25.67 20.03 -10.29
N GLU A 77 -26.53 21.04 -10.43
CA GLU A 77 -27.70 20.98 -11.33
C GLU A 77 -27.33 20.92 -12.82
N ASP A 78 -26.22 21.54 -13.20
CA ASP A 78 -25.70 21.55 -14.57
C ASP A 78 -24.81 20.34 -14.85
N TYR A 79 -24.36 19.63 -13.81
CA TYR A 79 -23.40 18.54 -13.97
C TYR A 79 -24.01 17.36 -14.72
N ASN A 80 -23.42 17.03 -15.88
CA ASN A 80 -23.80 15.85 -16.65
C ASN A 80 -22.58 15.08 -17.16
N PRO A 81 -22.31 13.87 -16.64
CA PRO A 81 -21.15 13.07 -17.03
C PRO A 81 -21.21 12.57 -18.48
N ALA A 82 -22.37 12.65 -19.16
CA ALA A 82 -22.50 12.30 -20.57
C ALA A 82 -22.02 13.42 -21.51
N TYR A 83 -21.88 14.65 -21.02
CA TYR A 83 -21.46 15.81 -21.81
C TYR A 83 -20.19 16.43 -21.22
N PRO A 84 -19.06 16.40 -21.95
CA PRO A 84 -17.77 16.85 -21.43
C PRO A 84 -17.77 18.33 -21.03
N ALA A 85 -18.55 19.17 -21.71
CA ALA A 85 -18.67 20.61 -21.41
C ALA A 85 -19.29 20.92 -20.05
N THR A 86 -19.99 19.97 -19.44
CA THR A 86 -20.69 20.11 -18.16
C THR A 86 -20.22 19.05 -17.17
N SER A 87 -18.98 18.60 -17.30
CA SER A 87 -18.41 17.59 -16.41
C SER A 87 -16.94 17.89 -16.15
N TYR A 88 -16.44 17.41 -15.01
CA TYR A 88 -15.02 17.50 -14.72
C TYR A 88 -14.23 16.55 -15.61
N GLU A 89 -13.21 17.11 -16.25
CA GLU A 89 -12.30 16.33 -17.09
C GLU A 89 -11.39 15.42 -16.25
N LEU A 90 -11.12 14.24 -16.79
CA LEU A 90 -10.21 13.26 -16.21
C LEU A 90 -8.76 13.56 -16.62
N ILE A 91 -7.83 13.32 -15.71
CA ILE A 91 -6.40 13.38 -16.02
C ILE A 91 -6.02 12.25 -17.00
N THR A 92 -5.03 12.53 -17.84
CA THR A 92 -4.42 11.48 -18.65
C THR A 92 -3.54 10.60 -17.77
N VAL A 93 -3.93 9.33 -17.62
CA VAL A 93 -3.12 8.33 -16.90
C VAL A 93 -1.94 7.92 -17.77
N SER A 94 -0.73 7.90 -17.21
CA SER A 94 0.47 7.45 -17.92
C SER A 94 0.26 6.04 -18.51
N PRO A 95 0.76 5.76 -19.74
CA PRO A 95 0.59 4.46 -20.40
C PRO A 95 1.03 3.27 -19.54
N ASP A 96 2.08 3.45 -18.73
CA ASP A 96 2.60 2.40 -17.85
C ASP A 96 1.60 2.03 -16.75
N LEU A 97 0.94 3.04 -16.16
CA LEU A 97 -0.07 2.85 -15.12
C LEU A 97 -1.38 2.32 -15.71
N ALA A 98 -1.77 2.79 -16.89
CA ALA A 98 -2.93 2.28 -17.61
C ALA A 98 -2.73 0.79 -17.95
N SER A 99 -1.54 0.41 -18.44
CA SER A 99 -1.16 -0.98 -18.72
C SER A 99 -1.11 -1.85 -17.45
N ALA A 100 -0.75 -1.27 -16.31
CA ALA A 100 -0.80 -1.93 -15.00
C ALA A 100 -2.23 -2.04 -14.42
N GLY A 101 -3.24 -1.55 -15.15
CA GLY A 101 -4.66 -1.67 -14.83
C GLY A 101 -5.25 -0.51 -14.03
N TYR A 102 -4.52 0.61 -13.87
CA TYR A 102 -5.02 1.77 -13.14
C TYR A 102 -6.01 2.61 -13.95
N SER A 103 -7.06 3.07 -13.27
CA SER A 103 -8.07 3.99 -13.82
C SER A 103 -8.54 4.96 -12.74
N VAL A 104 -8.97 6.15 -13.17
CA VAL A 104 -9.48 7.21 -12.31
C VAL A 104 -10.91 7.51 -12.75
N ASN A 105 -11.83 7.59 -11.78
CA ASN A 105 -13.21 7.97 -12.00
C ASN A 105 -13.60 9.11 -11.06
N ILE A 106 -14.42 10.02 -11.58
CA ILE A 106 -15.08 11.07 -10.80
C ILE A 106 -16.55 10.67 -10.65
N SER A 107 -17.07 10.72 -9.44
CA SER A 107 -18.49 10.49 -9.19
C SER A 107 -19.27 11.78 -9.42
N VAL A 108 -20.56 11.66 -9.71
CA VAL A 108 -21.47 12.81 -9.80
C VAL A 108 -21.36 13.62 -8.49
N PRO A 109 -21.12 14.95 -8.57
CA PRO A 109 -21.08 15.80 -7.40
C PRO A 109 -22.40 15.81 -6.65
N GLU A 110 -22.33 16.02 -5.34
CA GLU A 110 -23.50 16.08 -4.46
C GLU A 110 -23.55 17.44 -3.75
N VAL A 111 -24.73 18.07 -3.73
CA VAL A 111 -24.95 19.32 -2.99
C VAL A 111 -24.93 19.03 -1.50
N VAL A 112 -24.00 19.67 -0.80
CA VAL A 112 -23.89 19.64 0.67
C VAL A 112 -24.61 20.85 1.28
N ILE A 113 -24.43 22.03 0.68
CA ILE A 113 -25.12 23.27 1.04
C ILE A 113 -25.61 23.92 -0.25
N ASN A 114 -26.89 24.29 -0.31
CA ASN A 114 -27.48 24.96 -1.45
C ASN A 114 -27.28 26.49 -1.36
N GLU A 115 -27.18 27.17 -2.50
CA GLU A 115 -27.07 28.63 -2.58
C GLU A 115 -28.18 29.36 -1.83
N MET A 116 -29.42 28.84 -1.83
CA MET A 116 -30.55 29.44 -1.12
C MET A 116 -30.40 29.42 0.41
N GLU A 117 -29.62 28.48 0.95
CA GLU A 117 -29.42 28.33 2.39
C GLU A 117 -28.16 29.08 2.87
N GLY A 118 -27.07 29.01 2.09
CA GLY A 118 -25.76 29.53 2.50
C GLY A 118 -25.30 30.80 1.77
N GLY A 119 -25.97 31.21 0.69
CA GLY A 119 -25.47 32.22 -0.25
C GLY A 119 -24.35 31.73 -1.17
N PHE A 120 -24.02 30.43 -1.12
CA PHE A 120 -23.05 29.73 -1.95
C PHE A 120 -23.42 28.23 -2.05
N GLU A 121 -22.97 27.55 -3.10
CA GLU A 121 -23.13 26.10 -3.27
C GLU A 121 -21.86 25.39 -2.79
N LEU A 122 -22.00 24.55 -1.76
CA LEU A 122 -20.95 23.62 -1.37
C LEU A 122 -21.25 22.26 -1.98
N GLN A 123 -20.38 21.78 -2.86
CA GLN A 123 -20.48 20.45 -3.45
C GLN A 123 -19.40 19.50 -2.94
N SER A 124 -19.76 18.22 -2.79
CA SER A 124 -18.86 17.11 -2.51
C SER A 124 -18.59 16.32 -3.79
N ILE A 125 -17.31 16.12 -4.14
CA ILE A 125 -16.88 15.40 -5.34
C ILE A 125 -16.04 14.20 -4.90
N ASN A 126 -16.45 13.01 -5.32
CA ASN A 126 -15.74 11.77 -4.99
C ASN A 126 -14.83 11.34 -6.15
N VAL A 127 -13.52 11.36 -5.92
CA VAL A 127 -12.52 10.83 -6.85
C VAL A 127 -12.15 9.42 -6.41
N THR A 128 -12.29 8.46 -7.32
CA THR A 128 -12.02 7.03 -7.07
C THR A 128 -10.92 6.53 -8.00
N VAL A 129 -9.90 5.90 -7.42
CA VAL A 129 -8.83 5.23 -8.17
C VAL A 129 -9.01 3.72 -8.06
N ARG A 130 -9.03 3.06 -9.22
CA ARG A 130 -9.19 1.61 -9.33
C ARG A 130 -7.97 0.98 -9.98
N ARG A 131 -7.65 -0.24 -9.58
CA ARG A 131 -6.70 -1.12 -10.27
C ARG A 131 -7.42 -2.42 -10.61
N ASN A 132 -7.43 -2.83 -11.86
CA ASN A 132 -8.13 -4.06 -12.30
C ASN A 132 -9.61 -4.12 -11.82
N ASN A 133 -10.31 -2.99 -11.94
CA ASN A 133 -11.70 -2.79 -11.49
C ASN A 133 -11.94 -2.83 -9.96
N GLU A 134 -10.91 -3.13 -9.16
CA GLU A 134 -10.96 -3.07 -7.70
C GLU A 134 -10.65 -1.65 -7.21
N ARG A 135 -11.46 -1.13 -6.29
CA ARG A 135 -11.24 0.19 -5.69
C ARG A 135 -10.04 0.13 -4.74
N LYS A 136 -9.00 0.91 -5.05
CA LYS A 136 -7.80 1.01 -4.19
C LYS A 136 -7.83 2.25 -3.31
N LEU A 137 -8.39 3.36 -3.81
CA LEU A 137 -8.49 4.60 -3.06
C LEU A 137 -9.75 5.39 -3.46
N GLN A 138 -10.32 6.11 -2.50
CA GLN A 138 -11.35 7.11 -2.74
C GLN A 138 -11.06 8.32 -1.87
N ILE A 139 -11.08 9.50 -2.48
CA ILE A 139 -10.92 10.79 -1.81
C ILE A 139 -12.15 11.64 -2.11
N SER A 140 -12.75 12.20 -1.06
CA SER A 140 -13.82 13.19 -1.18
C SER A 140 -13.21 14.58 -1.06
N ILE A 141 -13.58 15.47 -1.98
CA ILE A 141 -13.18 16.88 -1.94
C ILE A 141 -14.42 17.76 -1.90
N TYR A 142 -14.27 18.93 -1.29
CA TYR A 142 -15.33 19.93 -1.20
C TYR A 142 -14.96 21.15 -2.01
N ARG A 143 -15.93 21.68 -2.75
CA ARG A 143 -15.76 22.87 -3.58
C ARG A 143 -16.91 23.84 -3.35
N VAL A 144 -16.60 25.13 -3.28
CA VAL A 144 -17.56 26.22 -3.05
C VAL A 144 -17.76 27.03 -4.34
N SER A 145 -19.00 27.43 -4.65
CA SER A 145 -19.26 28.40 -5.73
C SER A 145 -18.62 29.75 -5.35
N GLY A 146 -17.87 30.33 -6.27
CA GLY A 146 -17.07 31.54 -6.07
C GLY A 146 -17.71 32.77 -6.67
#